data_AF-A0A6M1LAS9-F1
#
_entry.id   AF-A0A6M1LAS9-F1
#
_cell.length_a   1.000
_cell.length_b   1.000
_cell.length_c   1.000
_cell.angle_alpha   90.00
_cell.angle_beta   90.00
_cell.angle_gamma   90.00
#
_symmetry.space_group_name_H-M   'P 1'
#
loop_
_entity.id
_entity.type
_entity.pdbx_description
1 polymer ?
#
loop_
_entity_poly.entity_id
_entity_poly.type
_entity_poly.pdbx_seq_one_letter_code
_entity_poly.pdbx_strand_id
1 'polypeptide(L)'
;MLDPSADSGLPATDEQGAADATDDEPAPEPPADPEQVLARFRWRLDPVTLRETVDDPEELREVRERLTEKLASALDNRSRARLLSLRAVASRVLNDLDDALADGRMALTYAEATGELRRAALAQARLAHVLRWRGEFAEADRLFAEANSIELPDRLRAALHEHAARCCYDQGRLIEACHHFERALDLRGEQDAELLDRVRTGLDAVASRAEEGGFGPYPRSWDEVLERDRTPVPARDGGQGLWGYADAEGDMVVAARYAEAQPFRDGLAWVRGPQTDRWSLINLAGETVLEPTYLAARPFSDGLAWVVRDESGWHAVDATGAVAVPPGFADVRPFHKGVAVVRREGWGAVDRTGRIVVPTRYHGFHTTLADGHHVDGFTEEGLAVVDLAGRKGVVDRSGQVIVRRTASGA
;
A
#
# COMPACT_ATOMS: atom_id res chain seq x y z
N MET A 1 70.33 -87.88 7.15
CA MET A 1 69.06 -88.59 6.88
C MET A 1 68.83 -89.49 8.08
N LEU A 2 67.68 -89.34 8.75
CA LEU A 2 67.19 -89.96 10.01
C LEU A 2 66.90 -88.89 11.10
N ASP A 3 65.63 -88.86 11.50
CA ASP A 3 65.02 -88.22 12.69
C ASP A 3 65.70 -88.72 14.01
N PRO A 4 65.54 -88.11 15.22
CA PRO A 4 64.21 -87.76 15.81
C PRO A 4 64.14 -86.61 16.87
N SER A 5 62.91 -86.30 17.31
CA SER A 5 62.46 -86.07 18.71
C SER A 5 61.90 -84.70 19.12
N ALA A 6 60.56 -84.66 19.23
CA ALA A 6 59.74 -84.29 20.41
C ALA A 6 60.07 -83.11 21.35
N ASP A 7 59.18 -82.12 21.31
CA ASP A 7 58.28 -81.59 22.37
C ASP A 7 58.83 -81.03 23.71
N SER A 8 58.49 -79.76 24.00
CA SER A 8 58.07 -79.27 25.33
C SER A 8 57.50 -77.83 25.24
N GLY A 9 56.30 -77.64 25.82
CA GLY A 9 55.49 -76.40 25.85
C GLY A 9 56.09 -75.23 26.65
N LEU A 10 55.54 -74.01 26.63
CA LEU A 10 54.24 -73.54 27.13
C LEU A 10 54.10 -72.01 26.80
N PRO A 11 53.00 -71.28 27.14
CA PRO A 11 52.25 -70.47 26.16
C PRO A 11 52.28 -68.94 26.34
N ALA A 12 51.73 -68.27 25.33
CA ALA A 12 50.86 -67.08 25.33
C ALA A 12 51.16 -65.88 26.25
N THR A 13 51.50 -64.76 25.60
CA THR A 13 51.03 -63.42 25.98
C THR A 13 50.53 -62.72 24.70
N ASP A 14 49.23 -62.78 24.47
CA ASP A 14 48.54 -61.91 23.52
C ASP A 14 48.37 -60.54 24.19
N GLU A 15 49.18 -59.56 23.77
CA GLU A 15 48.85 -58.15 23.98
C GLU A 15 47.74 -57.76 22.99
N GLN A 16 46.49 -58.00 23.38
CA GLN A 16 45.34 -57.36 22.75
C GLN A 16 45.26 -55.91 23.25
N GLY A 17 45.90 -55.02 22.50
CA GLY A 17 45.55 -53.60 22.52
C GLY A 17 44.09 -53.47 22.07
N ALA A 18 43.23 -53.06 23.01
CA ALA A 18 41.87 -52.65 22.71
C ALA A 18 41.93 -51.45 21.76
N ALA A 19 41.67 -51.72 20.47
CA ALA A 19 41.27 -50.68 19.54
C ALA A 19 39.86 -50.26 19.94
N ASP A 20 39.79 -49.13 20.64
CA ASP A 20 38.57 -48.38 20.90
C ASP A 20 37.94 -48.05 19.54
N ALA A 21 36.94 -48.85 19.16
CA ALA A 21 36.09 -48.54 18.02
C ALA A 21 35.20 -47.38 18.48
N THR A 22 35.68 -46.16 18.27
CA THR A 22 34.85 -44.97 18.32
C THR A 22 33.75 -45.16 17.28
N ASP A 23 32.54 -45.45 17.76
CA ASP A 23 31.29 -45.24 17.03
C ASP A 23 31.27 -43.77 16.60
N ASP A 24 31.75 -43.52 15.39
CA ASP A 24 31.61 -42.24 14.70
C ASP A 24 30.16 -42.21 14.19
N GLU A 25 29.20 -42.05 15.11
CA GLU A 25 27.82 -41.71 14.75
C GLU A 25 27.90 -40.43 13.91
N PRO A 26 27.46 -40.43 12.64
CA PRO A 26 27.52 -39.24 11.82
C PRO A 26 26.73 -38.14 12.53
N ALA A 27 27.38 -37.01 12.77
CA ALA A 27 26.77 -35.85 13.41
C ALA A 27 25.39 -35.58 12.77
N PRO A 28 24.33 -35.39 13.56
CA PRO A 28 22.98 -35.22 13.03
C PRO A 28 22.99 -34.08 12.02
N GLU A 29 22.44 -34.34 10.83
CA GLU A 29 22.35 -33.33 9.77
C GLU A 29 21.69 -32.06 10.33
N PRO A 30 22.24 -30.86 10.03
CA PRO A 30 21.67 -29.62 10.54
C PRO A 30 20.21 -29.51 10.10
N PRO A 31 19.30 -29.11 11.01
CA PRO A 31 17.88 -29.13 10.73
C PRO A 31 17.55 -28.25 9.52
N ALA A 32 16.76 -28.77 8.58
CA ALA A 32 16.46 -28.13 7.30
C ALA A 32 15.91 -26.70 7.48
N ASP A 33 16.41 -25.72 6.71
CA ASP A 33 16.06 -24.30 6.82
C ASP A 33 14.54 -24.07 6.94
N PRO A 34 14.02 -23.41 8.00
CA PRO A 34 12.57 -23.30 8.23
C PRO A 34 11.81 -22.63 7.08
N GLU A 35 12.47 -21.76 6.30
CA GLU A 35 11.88 -21.17 5.09
C GLU A 35 11.61 -22.23 4.01
N GLN A 36 12.51 -23.20 3.84
CA GLN A 36 12.37 -24.29 2.88
C GLN A 36 11.34 -25.32 3.33
N VAL A 37 11.27 -25.58 4.64
CA VAL A 37 10.23 -26.44 5.23
C VAL A 37 8.86 -25.83 4.95
N LEU A 38 8.67 -24.54 5.28
CA LEU A 38 7.40 -23.84 5.02
C LEU A 38 7.04 -23.78 3.53
N ALA A 39 8.03 -23.63 2.64
CA ALA A 39 7.80 -23.61 1.20
C ALA A 39 7.34 -24.96 0.63
N ARG A 40 7.65 -26.07 1.31
CA ARG A 40 7.26 -27.45 0.93
C ARG A 40 6.01 -27.94 1.65
N PHE A 41 5.50 -27.14 2.58
CA PHE A 41 4.30 -27.49 3.33
C PHE A 41 3.13 -27.72 2.38
N ARG A 42 2.38 -28.80 2.63
CA ARG A 42 1.20 -29.14 1.81
C ARG A 42 -0.01 -28.41 2.35
N TRP A 43 -0.44 -27.38 1.64
CA TRP A 43 -1.64 -26.63 1.95
C TRP A 43 -2.84 -27.27 1.25
N ARG A 44 -3.90 -27.52 2.00
CA ARG A 44 -5.21 -27.84 1.43
C ARG A 44 -6.12 -26.63 1.57
N LEU A 45 -7.01 -26.41 0.62
CA LEU A 45 -8.08 -25.42 0.78
C LEU A 45 -9.31 -26.12 1.31
N ASP A 46 -9.88 -25.58 2.39
CA ASP A 46 -11.20 -25.98 2.84
C ASP A 46 -12.23 -25.59 1.76
N PRO A 47 -13.06 -26.53 1.26
CA PRO A 47 -13.93 -26.29 0.11
C PRO A 47 -15.08 -25.32 0.39
N VAL A 48 -15.36 -25.00 1.66
CA VAL A 48 -16.44 -24.10 2.04
C VAL A 48 -15.92 -22.69 2.32
N THR A 49 -14.81 -22.58 3.05
CA THR A 49 -14.25 -21.31 3.50
C THR A 49 -13.10 -20.81 2.63
N LEU A 50 -12.57 -21.65 1.74
CA LEU A 50 -11.39 -21.38 0.91
C LEU A 50 -10.17 -20.92 1.73
N ARG A 51 -10.11 -21.31 3.00
CA ARG A 51 -8.98 -21.07 3.91
C ARG A 51 -8.00 -22.23 3.82
N GLU A 52 -6.71 -21.92 3.90
CA GLU A 52 -5.67 -22.94 3.99
C GLU A 52 -5.79 -23.72 5.30
N THR A 53 -5.82 -25.04 5.19
CA THR A 53 -5.77 -25.99 6.30
C THR A 53 -4.49 -26.81 6.23
N VAL A 54 -3.97 -27.19 7.39
CA VAL A 54 -2.77 -28.02 7.55
C VAL A 54 -3.09 -29.29 8.29
N ASP A 55 -2.38 -30.36 7.94
CA ASP A 55 -2.57 -31.69 8.53
C ASP A 55 -1.86 -31.85 9.87
N ASP A 56 -0.71 -31.18 10.01
CA ASP A 56 0.08 -31.18 11.23
C ASP A 56 0.34 -29.74 11.71
N PRO A 57 -0.51 -29.24 12.64
CA PRO A 57 -0.30 -27.93 13.24
C PRO A 57 0.95 -27.86 14.13
N GLU A 58 1.45 -28.97 14.69
CA GLU A 58 2.62 -28.95 15.55
C GLU A 58 3.90 -28.70 14.75
N GLU A 59 4.06 -29.35 13.60
CA GLU A 59 5.17 -29.07 12.67
C GLU A 59 5.19 -27.59 12.26
N LEU A 60 4.00 -26.99 12.04
CA LEU A 60 3.91 -25.57 11.70
C LEU A 60 4.30 -24.66 12.88
N ARG A 61 4.02 -25.05 14.13
CA ARG A 61 4.47 -24.32 15.33
C ARG A 61 5.99 -24.37 15.45
N GLU A 62 6.60 -25.53 15.23
CA GLU A 62 8.06 -25.67 15.21
C GLU A 62 8.70 -24.78 14.13
N VAL A 63 8.13 -24.76 12.93
CA VAL A 63 8.59 -23.87 11.85
C VAL A 63 8.50 -22.40 12.26
N ARG A 64 7.42 -21.98 12.91
CA ARG A 64 7.24 -20.59 13.40
C ARG A 64 8.27 -20.21 14.46
N GLU A 65 8.57 -21.11 15.39
CA GLU A 65 9.60 -20.91 16.41
C GLU A 65 10.98 -20.72 15.77
N ARG A 66 11.34 -21.61 14.84
CA ARG A 66 12.61 -21.53 14.09
C ARG A 66 12.72 -20.27 13.23
N LEU A 67 11.61 -19.80 12.65
CA LEU A 67 11.56 -18.49 11.97
C LEU A 67 11.81 -17.33 12.93
N THR A 68 11.32 -17.43 14.17
CA THR A 68 11.53 -16.41 15.21
C THR A 68 12.99 -16.34 15.64
N GLU A 69 13.64 -17.47 15.85
CA GLU A 69 15.07 -17.54 16.15
C GLU A 69 15.92 -16.94 15.01
N LYS A 70 15.59 -17.30 13.76
CA LYS A 70 16.27 -16.77 12.58
C LYS A 70 16.04 -15.26 12.42
N LEU A 71 14.84 -14.76 12.74
CA LEU A 71 14.52 -13.33 12.70
C LEU A 71 15.33 -12.54 13.74
N ALA A 72 15.57 -13.09 14.93
CA ALA A 72 16.35 -12.44 15.98
C ALA A 72 17.79 -12.11 15.54
N SER A 73 18.34 -12.88 14.60
CA SER A 73 19.68 -12.65 14.02
C SER A 73 19.66 -11.86 12.70
N ALA A 74 18.49 -11.44 12.20
CA ALA A 74 18.38 -10.72 10.93
C ALA A 74 18.77 -9.24 11.04
N LEU A 75 19.81 -8.85 10.30
CA LEU A 75 20.39 -7.51 10.36
C LEU A 75 19.85 -6.55 9.28
N ASP A 76 19.47 -7.07 8.11
CA ASP A 76 19.04 -6.27 6.97
C ASP A 76 17.52 -6.27 6.74
N ASN A 77 17.00 -5.20 6.14
CA ASN A 77 15.57 -5.03 5.87
C ASN A 77 15.01 -6.13 4.96
N ARG A 78 15.80 -6.65 4.02
CA ARG A 78 15.36 -7.70 3.09
C ARG A 78 15.14 -9.03 3.81
N SER A 79 16.05 -9.42 4.70
CA SER A 79 15.90 -10.60 5.55
C SER A 79 14.75 -10.44 6.53
N ARG A 80 14.62 -9.28 7.18
CA ARG A 80 13.50 -9.01 8.11
C ARG A 80 12.15 -9.07 7.41
N ALA A 81 12.00 -8.38 6.28
CA ALA A 81 10.78 -8.40 5.47
C ALA A 81 10.38 -9.83 5.11
N ARG A 82 11.33 -10.63 4.62
CA ARG A 82 11.08 -12.03 4.24
C ARG A 82 10.67 -12.89 5.43
N LEU A 83 11.41 -12.86 6.53
CA LEU A 83 11.18 -13.72 7.70
C LEU A 83 9.90 -13.37 8.44
N LEU A 84 9.63 -12.08 8.66
CA LEU A 84 8.35 -11.62 9.22
C LEU A 84 7.18 -12.04 8.32
N SER A 85 7.32 -11.86 7.01
CA SER A 85 6.27 -12.24 6.05
C SER A 85 5.99 -13.75 6.06
N LEU A 86 7.01 -14.60 6.24
CA LEU A 86 6.83 -16.04 6.37
C LEU A 86 6.25 -16.44 7.72
N ARG A 87 6.68 -15.79 8.82
CA ARG A 87 6.16 -16.03 10.15
C ARG A 87 4.67 -15.65 10.24
N ALA A 88 4.27 -14.55 9.61
CA ALA A 88 2.88 -14.16 9.47
C ALA A 88 2.02 -15.24 8.78
N VAL A 89 2.56 -15.94 7.77
CA VAL A 89 1.85 -17.06 7.12
C VAL A 89 1.62 -18.20 8.11
N ALA A 90 2.66 -18.59 8.86
CA ALA A 90 2.54 -19.65 9.86
C ALA A 90 1.54 -19.27 10.97
N SER A 91 1.68 -18.08 11.55
CA SER A 91 0.77 -17.57 12.59
C SER A 91 -0.67 -17.47 12.10
N ARG A 92 -0.90 -17.00 10.87
CA ARG A 92 -2.24 -16.93 10.27
C ARG A 92 -2.90 -18.30 10.22
N VAL A 93 -2.20 -19.32 9.70
CA VAL A 93 -2.77 -20.67 9.58
C VAL A 93 -2.95 -21.35 10.94
N LEU A 94 -2.11 -21.03 11.92
CA LEU A 94 -2.30 -21.42 13.32
C LEU A 94 -3.44 -20.66 14.02
N ASN A 95 -4.11 -19.75 13.31
CA ASN A 95 -5.19 -18.89 13.80
C ASN A 95 -4.78 -17.87 14.87
N ASP A 96 -3.48 -17.55 14.96
CA ASP A 96 -2.92 -16.49 15.81
C ASP A 96 -2.89 -15.16 15.03
N LEU A 97 -4.09 -14.60 14.80
CA LEU A 97 -4.30 -13.51 13.82
C LEU A 97 -3.74 -12.15 14.24
N ASP A 98 -3.61 -11.87 15.54
CA ASP A 98 -3.00 -10.62 16.03
C ASP A 98 -1.49 -10.60 15.80
N ASP A 99 -0.81 -11.71 16.12
CA ASP A 99 0.62 -11.89 15.84
C ASP A 99 0.89 -11.86 14.33
N ALA A 100 0.04 -12.54 13.55
CA ALA A 100 0.14 -12.52 12.09
C ALA A 100 -0.03 -11.11 11.52
N LEU A 101 -0.93 -10.28 12.09
CA LEU A 101 -1.16 -8.91 11.65
C LEU A 101 0.04 -8.03 11.97
N ALA A 102 0.57 -8.13 13.20
CA ALA A 102 1.76 -7.38 13.62
C ALA A 102 2.96 -7.69 12.72
N ASP A 103 3.22 -8.98 12.48
CA ASP A 103 4.29 -9.43 11.59
C ASP A 103 4.07 -8.99 10.14
N GLY A 104 2.84 -9.11 9.63
CA GLY A 104 2.49 -8.72 8.27
C GLY A 104 2.71 -7.23 8.01
N ARG A 105 2.29 -6.36 8.95
CA ARG A 105 2.50 -4.91 8.86
C ARG A 105 3.98 -4.55 8.91
N MET A 106 4.73 -5.11 9.85
CA MET A 106 6.18 -4.88 9.92
C MET A 106 6.90 -5.40 8.66
N ALA A 107 6.49 -6.57 8.15
CA ALA A 107 7.06 -7.14 6.93
C ALA A 107 6.86 -6.21 5.73
N LEU A 108 5.67 -5.61 5.60
CA LEU A 108 5.37 -4.65 4.55
C LEU A 108 6.25 -3.40 4.67
N THR A 109 6.34 -2.79 5.86
CA THR A 109 7.22 -1.63 6.09
C THR A 109 8.66 -1.91 5.69
N TYR A 110 9.22 -3.06 6.10
CA TYR A 110 10.58 -3.43 5.71
C TYR A 110 10.70 -3.73 4.21
N ALA A 111 9.68 -4.31 3.59
CA ALA A 111 9.66 -4.60 2.16
C ALA A 111 9.67 -3.32 1.31
N GLU A 112 8.83 -2.35 1.65
CA GLU A 112 8.75 -1.04 0.99
C GLU A 112 10.07 -0.28 1.12
N ALA A 113 10.69 -0.33 2.30
CA ALA A 113 12.02 0.26 2.53
C ALA A 113 13.12 -0.35 1.66
N THR A 114 12.92 -1.54 1.06
CA THR A 114 13.87 -2.10 0.07
C THR A 114 13.73 -1.51 -1.33
N GLY A 115 12.59 -0.89 -1.66
CA GLY A 115 12.27 -0.43 -3.02
C GLY A 115 12.07 -1.54 -4.06
N GLU A 116 12.07 -2.82 -3.64
CA GLU A 116 11.87 -3.95 -4.55
C GLU A 116 10.37 -4.27 -4.71
N LEU A 117 9.80 -3.92 -5.87
CA LEU A 117 8.38 -4.13 -6.21
C LEU A 117 7.88 -5.55 -5.87
N ARG A 118 8.63 -6.59 -6.28
CA ARG A 118 8.24 -7.98 -6.04
C ARG A 118 8.12 -8.31 -4.55
N ARG A 119 8.97 -7.72 -3.70
CA ARG A 119 8.94 -8.00 -2.25
C ARG A 119 7.79 -7.25 -1.58
N ALA A 120 7.56 -5.99 -1.96
CA ALA A 120 6.40 -5.23 -1.50
C ALA A 120 5.11 -5.96 -1.85
N ALA A 121 4.93 -6.38 -3.11
CA ALA A 121 3.75 -7.12 -3.54
C ALA A 121 3.52 -8.44 -2.78
N LEU A 122 4.58 -9.21 -2.50
CA LEU A 122 4.49 -10.43 -1.69
C LEU A 122 4.09 -10.14 -0.24
N ALA A 123 4.64 -9.07 0.36
CA ALA A 123 4.31 -8.68 1.72
C ALA A 123 2.86 -8.16 1.81
N GLN A 124 2.43 -7.32 0.87
CA GLN A 124 1.04 -6.84 0.73
C GLN A 124 0.07 -8.01 0.61
N ALA A 125 0.32 -8.96 -0.29
CA ALA A 125 -0.56 -10.11 -0.51
C ALA A 125 -0.70 -11.00 0.74
N ARG A 126 0.38 -11.20 1.49
CA ARG A 126 0.35 -12.01 2.72
C ARG A 126 -0.34 -11.27 3.87
N LEU A 127 -0.12 -9.97 4.01
CA LEU A 127 -0.87 -9.13 4.96
C LEU A 127 -2.37 -9.12 4.62
N ALA A 128 -2.72 -8.99 3.35
CA ALA A 128 -4.10 -9.04 2.87
C ALA A 128 -4.80 -10.36 3.24
N HIS A 129 -4.10 -11.50 3.18
CA HIS A 129 -4.65 -12.77 3.67
C HIS A 129 -4.94 -12.78 5.18
N VAL A 130 -4.10 -12.13 5.99
CA VAL A 130 -4.35 -11.99 7.43
C VAL A 130 -5.61 -11.16 7.67
N LEU A 131 -5.71 -9.99 7.02
CA LEU A 131 -6.86 -9.10 7.11
C LEU A 131 -8.15 -9.78 6.66
N ARG A 132 -8.09 -10.54 5.55
CA ARG A 132 -9.20 -11.38 5.08
C ARG A 132 -9.67 -12.36 6.16
N TRP A 133 -8.77 -13.07 6.83
CA TRP A 133 -9.16 -14.03 7.87
C TRP A 133 -9.76 -13.36 9.11
N ARG A 134 -9.35 -12.12 9.40
CA ARG A 134 -9.92 -11.25 10.44
C ARG A 134 -11.26 -10.62 10.06
N GLY A 135 -11.68 -10.71 8.80
CA GLY A 135 -12.88 -10.04 8.29
C GLY A 135 -12.69 -8.55 7.98
N GLU A 136 -11.44 -8.06 7.97
CA GLU A 136 -11.07 -6.68 7.63
C GLU A 136 -10.95 -6.54 6.10
N PHE A 137 -12.05 -6.84 5.41
CA PHE A 137 -12.04 -7.09 3.98
C PHE A 137 -11.73 -5.88 3.10
N ALA A 138 -12.08 -4.67 3.55
CA ALA A 138 -11.83 -3.46 2.78
C ALA A 138 -10.33 -3.18 2.63
N GLU A 139 -9.55 -3.33 3.71
CA GLU A 139 -8.09 -3.21 3.68
C GLU A 139 -7.46 -4.37 2.90
N ALA A 140 -8.00 -5.59 3.05
CA ALA A 140 -7.53 -6.76 2.30
C ALA A 140 -7.69 -6.58 0.78
N ASP A 141 -8.87 -6.16 0.31
CA ASP A 141 -9.14 -5.91 -1.11
C ASP A 141 -8.19 -4.86 -1.68
N ARG A 142 -7.94 -3.78 -0.94
CA ARG A 142 -7.03 -2.71 -1.34
C ARG A 142 -5.60 -3.21 -1.50
N LEU A 143 -5.09 -3.96 -0.52
CA LEU A 143 -3.75 -4.52 -0.59
C LEU A 143 -3.60 -5.54 -1.74
N PHE A 144 -4.62 -6.35 -2.02
CA PHE A 144 -4.59 -7.24 -3.20
C PHE A 144 -4.58 -6.45 -4.52
N ALA A 145 -5.34 -5.36 -4.59
CA ALA A 145 -5.37 -4.47 -5.75
C ALA A 145 -4.00 -3.78 -5.95
N GLU A 146 -3.44 -3.16 -4.91
CA GLU A 146 -2.14 -2.48 -4.94
C GLU A 146 -0.97 -3.43 -5.25
N ALA A 147 -1.02 -4.67 -4.72
CA ALA A 147 0.02 -5.66 -4.99
C ALA A 147 0.07 -6.10 -6.46
N ASN A 148 -1.03 -5.95 -7.21
CA ASN A 148 -1.16 -6.46 -8.57
C ASN A 148 -0.63 -5.48 -9.63
N SER A 149 0.70 -5.41 -9.76
CA SER A 149 1.36 -4.65 -10.82
C SER A 149 1.56 -5.47 -12.10
N ILE A 150 1.43 -4.80 -13.26
CA ILE A 150 1.72 -5.37 -14.59
C ILE A 150 3.20 -5.76 -14.76
N GLU A 151 4.10 -5.18 -13.97
CA GLU A 151 5.55 -5.46 -14.03
C GLU A 151 5.92 -6.78 -13.32
N LEU A 152 4.99 -7.38 -12.58
CA LEU A 152 5.22 -8.63 -11.88
C LEU A 152 5.13 -9.83 -12.83
N PRO A 153 5.88 -10.91 -12.57
CA PRO A 153 5.78 -12.14 -13.34
C PRO A 153 4.37 -12.74 -13.29
N ASP A 154 3.90 -13.33 -14.39
CA ASP A 154 2.55 -13.90 -14.51
C ASP A 154 2.21 -14.93 -13.43
N ARG A 155 3.20 -15.69 -12.93
CA ARG A 155 2.97 -16.62 -11.80
C ARG A 155 2.48 -15.91 -10.55
N LEU A 156 3.09 -14.77 -10.24
CA LEU A 156 2.75 -14.01 -9.05
C LEU A 156 1.42 -13.28 -9.26
N ARG A 157 1.20 -12.70 -10.43
CA ARG A 157 -0.08 -12.05 -10.78
C ARG A 157 -1.25 -13.02 -10.76
N ALA A 158 -1.07 -14.24 -11.27
CA ALA A 158 -2.08 -15.29 -11.21
C ALA A 158 -2.42 -15.68 -9.76
N ALA A 159 -1.41 -15.82 -8.90
CA ALA A 159 -1.63 -16.07 -7.48
C ALA A 159 -2.35 -14.90 -6.80
N LEU A 160 -2.01 -13.64 -7.10
CA LEU A 160 -2.69 -12.46 -6.56
C LEU A 160 -4.16 -12.42 -6.94
N HIS A 161 -4.50 -12.73 -8.20
CA HIS A 161 -5.88 -12.84 -8.63
C HIS A 161 -6.63 -13.99 -7.94
N GLU A 162 -6.01 -15.16 -7.80
CA GLU A 162 -6.58 -16.27 -7.03
C GLU A 162 -6.84 -15.88 -5.56
N HIS A 163 -5.95 -15.11 -4.94
CA HIS A 163 -6.12 -14.61 -3.58
C HIS A 163 -7.25 -13.58 -3.46
N ALA A 164 -7.32 -12.62 -4.39
CA ALA A 164 -8.38 -11.62 -4.46
C ALA A 164 -9.76 -12.28 -4.70
N ALA A 165 -9.82 -13.34 -5.51
CA ALA A 165 -11.03 -14.11 -5.74
C ALA A 165 -11.58 -14.69 -4.44
N ARG A 166 -10.71 -15.29 -3.62
CA ARG A 166 -11.09 -15.83 -2.30
C ARG A 166 -11.57 -14.74 -1.34
N CYS A 167 -10.96 -13.55 -1.38
CA CYS A 167 -11.43 -12.41 -0.60
C CYS A 167 -12.84 -11.95 -1.03
N CYS A 168 -13.10 -11.89 -2.33
CA CYS A 168 -14.43 -11.55 -2.86
C CYS A 168 -15.48 -12.63 -2.53
N TYR A 169 -15.09 -13.90 -2.57
CA TYR A 169 -15.93 -15.01 -2.16
C TYR A 169 -16.37 -14.90 -0.69
N ASP A 170 -15.44 -14.61 0.23
CA ASP A 170 -15.75 -14.46 1.66
C ASP A 170 -16.81 -13.36 1.88
N GLN A 171 -16.79 -12.31 1.05
CA GLN A 171 -17.71 -11.17 1.07
C GLN A 171 -19.03 -11.40 0.31
N GLY A 172 -19.23 -12.57 -0.30
CA GLY A 172 -20.41 -12.86 -1.11
C GLY A 172 -20.46 -12.14 -2.46
N ARG A 173 -19.35 -11.56 -2.92
CA ARG A 173 -19.23 -10.93 -4.25
C ARG A 173 -18.81 -11.96 -5.29
N LEU A 174 -19.73 -12.84 -5.62
CA LEU A 174 -19.40 -14.06 -6.38
C LEU A 174 -19.05 -13.77 -7.84
N ILE A 175 -19.62 -12.73 -8.46
CA ILE A 175 -19.25 -12.31 -9.82
C ILE A 175 -17.80 -11.81 -9.85
N GLU A 176 -17.40 -10.96 -8.89
CA GLU A 176 -16.00 -10.50 -8.77
C GLU A 176 -15.04 -11.66 -8.53
N ALA A 177 -15.44 -12.63 -7.69
CA ALA A 177 -14.65 -13.83 -7.46
C ALA A 177 -14.41 -14.61 -8.76
N CYS A 178 -15.46 -14.83 -9.57
CA CYS A 178 -15.34 -15.47 -10.88
C CYS A 178 -14.40 -14.72 -11.82
N HIS A 179 -14.53 -13.39 -11.94
CA HIS A 179 -13.64 -12.60 -12.80
C HIS A 179 -12.18 -12.70 -12.38
N HIS A 180 -11.91 -12.71 -11.07
CA HIS A 180 -10.55 -12.90 -10.58
C HIS A 180 -10.03 -14.33 -10.83
N PHE A 181 -10.85 -15.36 -10.66
CA PHE A 181 -10.47 -16.73 -11.02
C PHE A 181 -10.18 -16.89 -12.51
N GLU A 182 -11.03 -16.35 -13.38
CA GLU A 182 -10.82 -16.31 -14.83
C GLU A 182 -9.48 -15.64 -15.16
N ARG A 183 -9.21 -14.48 -14.55
CA ARG A 183 -7.95 -13.75 -14.77
C ARG A 183 -6.71 -14.52 -14.32
N ALA A 184 -6.82 -15.31 -13.24
CA ALA A 184 -5.75 -16.19 -12.81
C ALA A 184 -5.47 -17.30 -13.84
N LEU A 185 -6.53 -17.87 -14.43
CA LEU A 185 -6.45 -18.89 -15.49
C LEU A 185 -5.87 -18.32 -16.80
N ASP A 186 -6.28 -17.13 -17.22
CA ASP A 186 -5.72 -16.46 -18.41
C ASP A 186 -4.21 -16.29 -18.33
N LEU A 187 -3.68 -16.01 -17.14
CA LEU A 187 -2.26 -15.76 -16.94
C LEU A 187 -1.43 -17.06 -16.94
N ARG A 188 -1.97 -18.16 -16.38
CA ARG A 188 -1.15 -19.34 -16.02
C ARG A 188 -1.86 -20.70 -16.08
N GLY A 189 -3.13 -20.78 -16.41
CA GLY A 189 -3.98 -21.96 -16.24
C GLY A 189 -3.35 -23.26 -16.75
N GLU A 190 -2.93 -23.33 -18.01
CA GLU A 190 -2.37 -24.57 -18.59
C GLU A 190 -0.96 -24.92 -18.07
N GLN A 191 -0.28 -24.01 -17.39
CA GLN A 191 1.12 -24.12 -16.99
C GLN A 191 1.32 -24.33 -15.49
N ASP A 192 0.26 -24.32 -14.69
CA ASP A 192 0.30 -24.43 -13.23
C ASP A 192 -0.86 -25.31 -12.71
N ALA A 193 -0.58 -26.62 -12.57
CA ALA A 193 -1.57 -27.60 -12.14
C ALA A 193 -2.10 -27.35 -10.71
N GLU A 194 -1.25 -26.81 -9.83
CA GLU A 194 -1.67 -26.48 -8.46
C GLU A 194 -2.59 -25.26 -8.44
N LEU A 195 -2.32 -24.26 -9.29
CA LEU A 195 -3.23 -23.13 -9.47
C LEU A 195 -4.58 -23.60 -9.99
N LEU A 196 -4.61 -24.48 -11.01
CA LEU A 196 -5.84 -25.04 -11.55
C LEU A 196 -6.69 -25.72 -10.47
N ASP A 197 -6.07 -26.52 -9.59
CA ASP A 197 -6.76 -27.23 -8.52
C ASP A 197 -7.40 -26.28 -7.50
N ARG A 198 -6.65 -25.24 -7.10
CA ARG A 198 -7.17 -24.18 -6.21
C ARG A 198 -8.32 -23.40 -6.85
N VAL A 199 -8.18 -23.03 -8.13
CA VAL A 199 -9.22 -22.28 -8.86
C VAL A 199 -10.49 -23.15 -9.04
N ARG A 200 -10.36 -24.44 -9.34
CA ARG A 200 -11.49 -25.36 -9.41
C ARG A 200 -12.25 -25.44 -8.09
N THR A 201 -11.52 -25.66 -6.98
CA THR A 201 -12.10 -25.67 -5.63
C THR A 201 -12.84 -24.35 -5.34
N GLY A 202 -12.25 -23.22 -5.73
CA GLY A 202 -12.87 -21.91 -5.58
C GLY A 202 -14.15 -21.71 -6.41
N LEU A 203 -14.15 -22.14 -7.67
CA LEU A 203 -15.32 -22.04 -8.55
C LEU A 203 -16.45 -22.98 -8.11
N ASP A 204 -16.13 -24.18 -7.62
CA ASP A 204 -17.12 -25.12 -7.06
C ASP A 204 -17.79 -24.52 -5.80
N ALA A 205 -17.01 -23.85 -4.94
CA ALA A 205 -17.53 -23.13 -3.78
C ALA A 205 -18.42 -21.95 -4.17
N VAL A 206 -18.00 -21.17 -5.19
CA VAL A 206 -18.80 -20.07 -5.75
C VAL A 206 -20.14 -20.59 -6.30
N ALA A 207 -20.12 -21.67 -7.08
CA ALA A 207 -21.33 -22.27 -7.65
C ALA A 207 -22.29 -22.70 -6.55
N SER A 208 -21.80 -23.41 -5.53
CA SER A 208 -22.59 -23.88 -4.40
C SER A 208 -23.25 -22.70 -3.64
N ARG A 209 -22.50 -21.63 -3.37
CA ARG A 209 -23.03 -20.45 -2.67
C ARG A 209 -24.01 -19.64 -3.51
N ALA A 210 -23.81 -19.60 -4.83
CA ALA A 210 -24.72 -18.92 -5.75
C ALA A 210 -26.07 -19.63 -5.88
N GLU A 211 -26.13 -20.96 -5.73
CA GLU A 211 -27.39 -21.70 -5.70
C GLU A 211 -28.26 -21.34 -4.47
N GLU A 212 -27.62 -21.08 -3.33
CA GLU A 212 -28.33 -20.75 -2.08
C GLU A 212 -28.79 -19.28 -2.02
N GLY A 213 -27.96 -18.34 -2.50
CA GLY A 213 -28.14 -16.90 -2.25
C GLY A 213 -28.02 -16.00 -3.47
N GLY A 214 -27.85 -16.55 -4.68
CA GLY A 214 -27.53 -15.79 -5.88
C GLY A 214 -26.08 -15.28 -5.90
N PHE A 215 -25.72 -14.54 -6.95
CA PHE A 215 -24.34 -14.11 -7.20
C PHE A 215 -23.86 -12.89 -6.39
N GLY A 216 -24.74 -12.30 -5.58
CA GLY A 216 -24.44 -11.08 -4.83
C GLY A 216 -24.44 -9.81 -5.71
N PRO A 217 -23.74 -8.74 -5.27
CA PRO A 217 -23.76 -7.45 -5.95
C PRO A 217 -22.96 -7.47 -7.25
N TYR A 218 -23.18 -6.45 -8.09
CA TYR A 218 -22.37 -6.25 -9.30
C TYR A 218 -20.91 -5.94 -8.97
N PRO A 219 -19.97 -6.32 -9.85
CA PRO A 219 -18.55 -6.03 -9.68
C PRO A 219 -18.24 -4.54 -9.53
N ARG A 220 -17.41 -4.24 -8.53
CA ARG A 220 -16.78 -2.94 -8.32
C ARG A 220 -15.69 -2.67 -9.35
N SER A 221 -15.55 -1.41 -9.72
CA SER A 221 -14.44 -0.88 -10.50
C SER A 221 -13.14 -0.81 -9.69
N TRP A 222 -12.01 -0.68 -10.39
CA TRP A 222 -10.70 -0.47 -9.76
C TRP A 222 -10.67 0.76 -8.85
N ASP A 223 -11.29 1.85 -9.31
CA ASP A 223 -11.39 3.08 -8.52
C ASP A 223 -12.17 2.82 -7.23
N GLU A 224 -13.30 2.12 -7.27
CA GLU A 224 -14.07 1.79 -6.06
C GLU A 224 -13.32 0.89 -5.06
N VAL A 225 -12.41 0.01 -5.54
CA VAL A 225 -11.58 -0.84 -4.68
C VAL A 225 -10.48 -0.05 -3.99
N LEU A 226 -9.79 0.82 -4.75
CA LEU A 226 -8.68 1.63 -4.24
C LEU A 226 -9.16 2.85 -3.44
N GLU A 227 -10.33 3.38 -3.75
CA GLU A 227 -10.91 4.56 -3.14
C GLU A 227 -11.66 4.26 -1.84
N ARG A 228 -11.73 3.02 -1.34
CA ARG A 228 -12.55 2.68 -0.15
C ARG A 228 -12.08 3.31 1.18
N ASP A 229 -10.96 4.04 1.18
CA ASP A 229 -10.73 5.15 2.11
C ASP A 229 -11.30 6.44 1.51
N ARG A 230 -12.62 6.45 1.18
CA ARG A 230 -13.24 7.65 0.65
C ARG A 230 -13.27 8.63 1.79
N THR A 231 -12.42 9.64 1.65
CA THR A 231 -12.44 10.76 2.56
C THR A 231 -13.86 11.32 2.56
N PRO A 232 -14.52 11.47 3.73
CA PRO A 232 -15.92 11.83 3.79
C PRO A 232 -16.22 13.01 2.87
N VAL A 233 -17.29 12.91 2.09
CA VAL A 233 -17.61 13.95 1.09
C VAL A 233 -18.59 14.95 1.67
N PRO A 234 -18.48 16.25 1.33
CA PRO A 234 -19.46 17.24 1.75
C PRO A 234 -20.87 16.82 1.33
N ALA A 235 -21.76 16.69 2.32
CA ALA A 235 -23.15 16.30 2.12
C ALA A 235 -24.08 17.26 2.86
N ARG A 236 -25.25 17.55 2.28
CA ARG A 236 -26.26 18.41 2.91
C ARG A 236 -27.30 17.56 3.62
N ASP A 237 -27.70 18.01 4.81
CA ASP A 237 -28.91 17.51 5.45
C ASP A 237 -30.15 18.16 4.81
N GLY A 238 -31.14 17.33 4.47
CA GLY A 238 -32.40 17.75 3.84
C GLY A 238 -33.27 18.65 4.73
N GLY A 239 -33.03 18.69 6.04
CA GLY A 239 -33.79 19.51 6.98
C GLY A 239 -33.39 20.99 6.98
N GLN A 240 -32.12 21.29 7.26
CA GLN A 240 -31.65 22.67 7.51
C GLN A 240 -30.82 23.27 6.37
N GLY A 241 -30.47 22.48 5.35
CA GLY A 241 -29.62 22.92 4.24
C GLY A 241 -28.15 23.17 4.63
N LEU A 242 -27.76 22.83 5.87
CA LEU A 242 -26.39 22.86 6.35
C LEU A 242 -25.58 21.68 5.79
N TRP A 243 -24.28 21.88 5.69
CA TRP A 243 -23.31 20.88 5.29
C TRP A 243 -22.74 20.13 6.50
N GLY A 244 -22.56 18.84 6.30
CA GLY A 244 -21.67 17.97 7.08
C GLY A 244 -20.88 17.10 6.10
N TYR A 245 -20.47 15.91 6.55
CA TYR A 245 -19.77 14.97 5.69
C TYR A 245 -20.35 13.58 5.82
N ALA A 246 -20.51 12.91 4.69
CA ALA A 246 -20.99 11.55 4.59
C ALA A 246 -19.88 10.61 4.14
N ASP A 247 -19.92 9.37 4.59
CA ASP A 247 -19.06 8.29 4.10
C ASP A 247 -19.50 7.78 2.71
N ALA A 248 -18.88 6.69 2.25
CA ALA A 248 -19.16 6.10 0.94
C ALA A 248 -20.57 5.49 0.85
N GLU A 249 -21.12 5.07 1.98
CA GLU A 249 -22.46 4.52 2.14
C GLU A 249 -23.53 5.61 2.20
N GLY A 250 -23.12 6.88 2.34
CA GLY A 250 -24.00 8.04 2.41
C GLY A 250 -24.43 8.37 3.83
N ASP A 251 -23.88 7.69 4.83
CA ASP A 251 -24.15 7.94 6.23
C ASP A 251 -23.37 9.16 6.72
N MET A 252 -24.03 10.05 7.46
CA MET A 252 -23.42 11.29 7.96
C MET A 252 -22.44 10.99 9.10
N VAL A 253 -21.15 10.90 8.79
CA VAL A 253 -20.06 10.70 9.77
C VAL A 253 -19.62 11.98 10.47
N VAL A 254 -19.83 13.14 9.83
CA VAL A 254 -19.70 14.46 10.48
C VAL A 254 -21.03 15.19 10.36
N ALA A 255 -21.65 15.47 11.51
CA ALA A 255 -22.98 16.08 11.55
C ALA A 255 -23.08 17.37 10.73
N ALA A 256 -24.22 17.57 10.06
CA ALA A 256 -24.50 18.75 9.27
C ALA A 256 -24.70 19.99 10.15
N ARG A 257 -23.64 20.79 10.30
CA ARG A 257 -23.63 22.00 11.16
C ARG A 257 -22.93 23.20 10.54
N TYR A 258 -22.46 23.08 9.29
CA TYR A 258 -21.68 24.10 8.62
C TYR A 258 -22.50 24.80 7.53
N ALA A 259 -22.36 26.11 7.41
CA ALA A 259 -22.94 26.86 6.31
C ALA A 259 -22.21 26.59 4.98
N GLU A 260 -20.91 26.32 5.04
CA GLU A 260 -20.08 25.89 3.90
C GLU A 260 -19.07 24.83 4.35
N ALA A 261 -18.76 23.89 3.44
CA ALA A 261 -17.80 22.81 3.66
C ALA A 261 -17.03 22.54 2.35
N GLN A 262 -15.70 22.50 2.42
CA GLN A 262 -14.84 22.09 1.32
C GLN A 262 -14.55 20.58 1.39
N PRO A 263 -14.23 19.89 0.28
CA PRO A 263 -13.79 18.51 0.33
C PRO A 263 -12.54 18.35 1.20
N PHE A 264 -12.46 17.24 1.93
CA PHE A 264 -11.23 16.88 2.63
C PHE A 264 -10.07 16.68 1.64
N ARG A 265 -8.90 17.20 2.00
CA ARG A 265 -7.61 16.97 1.34
C ARG A 265 -6.55 16.82 2.43
N ASP A 266 -5.63 15.87 2.26
CA ASP A 266 -4.62 15.53 3.27
C ASP A 266 -5.23 15.25 4.67
N GLY A 267 -6.44 14.66 4.70
CA GLY A 267 -7.18 14.36 5.95
C GLY A 267 -7.79 15.58 6.66
N LEU A 268 -7.77 16.76 6.03
CA LEU A 268 -8.24 18.02 6.61
C LEU A 268 -9.24 18.74 5.69
N ALA A 269 -10.21 19.45 6.27
CA ALA A 269 -11.18 20.23 5.51
C ALA A 269 -11.45 21.60 6.11
N TRP A 270 -11.59 22.60 5.24
CA TRP A 270 -12.06 23.92 5.62
C TRP A 270 -13.58 23.94 5.69
N VAL A 271 -14.11 24.46 6.79
CA VAL A 271 -15.55 24.63 7.02
C VAL A 271 -15.86 26.03 7.53
N ARG A 272 -17.10 26.48 7.34
CA ARG A 272 -17.59 27.76 7.88
C ARG A 272 -18.90 27.54 8.62
N GLY A 273 -18.95 27.94 9.88
CA GLY A 273 -20.17 27.89 10.69
C GLY A 273 -21.21 28.95 10.27
N PRO A 274 -22.49 28.78 10.59
CA PRO A 274 -23.54 29.72 10.19
C PRO A 274 -23.47 31.08 10.91
N GLN A 275 -22.77 31.19 12.04
CA GLN A 275 -22.64 32.43 12.83
C GLN A 275 -21.35 33.21 12.55
N THR A 276 -20.52 32.79 11.59
CA THR A 276 -19.23 33.42 11.29
C THR A 276 -18.99 33.49 9.79
N ASP A 277 -18.26 34.52 9.35
CA ASP A 277 -17.75 34.65 8.00
C ASP A 277 -16.36 34.01 7.81
N ARG A 278 -15.77 33.48 8.90
CA ARG A 278 -14.42 32.91 8.91
C ARG A 278 -14.39 31.38 8.80
N TRP A 279 -13.41 30.89 8.04
CA TRP A 279 -13.10 29.48 7.89
C TRP A 279 -12.34 28.93 9.10
N SER A 280 -12.74 27.75 9.55
CA SER A 280 -12.06 26.88 10.51
C SER A 280 -11.61 25.58 9.82
N LEU A 281 -10.60 24.93 10.39
CA LEU A 281 -10.06 23.67 9.90
C LEU A 281 -10.58 22.53 10.77
N ILE A 282 -11.02 21.42 10.16
CA ILE A 282 -11.44 20.22 10.88
C ILE A 282 -10.68 18.98 10.39
N ASN A 283 -10.57 17.96 11.24
CA ASN A 283 -10.08 16.63 10.89
C ASN A 283 -11.22 15.69 10.43
N LEU A 284 -10.89 14.46 10.05
CA LEU A 284 -11.86 13.44 9.59
C LEU A 284 -12.93 13.07 10.62
N ALA A 285 -12.65 13.25 11.91
CA ALA A 285 -13.62 13.06 12.99
C ALA A 285 -14.56 14.27 13.18
N GLY A 286 -14.36 15.34 12.40
CA GLY A 286 -15.11 16.59 12.51
C GLY A 286 -14.67 17.48 13.68
N GLU A 287 -13.55 17.17 14.33
CA GLU A 287 -12.99 17.97 15.41
C GLU A 287 -12.29 19.21 14.85
N THR A 288 -12.48 20.36 15.50
CA THR A 288 -11.82 21.61 15.12
C THR A 288 -10.31 21.52 15.40
N VAL A 289 -9.51 21.63 14.34
CA VAL A 289 -8.05 21.73 14.39
C VAL A 289 -7.62 23.20 14.50
N LEU A 290 -8.24 24.09 13.72
CA LEU A 290 -8.02 25.53 13.78
C LEU A 290 -9.35 26.26 13.92
N GLU A 291 -9.43 27.11 14.94
CA GLU A 291 -10.61 27.94 15.19
C GLU A 291 -10.89 28.92 14.03
N PRO A 292 -12.14 29.40 13.87
CA PRO A 292 -12.53 30.31 12.78
C PRO A 292 -11.67 31.57 12.73
N THR A 293 -10.71 31.61 11.80
CA THR A 293 -9.67 32.65 11.77
C THR A 293 -9.56 33.33 10.40
N TYR A 294 -9.77 32.59 9.31
CA TYR A 294 -9.43 33.04 7.96
C TYR A 294 -10.66 33.52 7.18
N LEU A 295 -10.53 34.64 6.45
CA LEU A 295 -11.57 35.17 5.56
C LEU A 295 -11.76 34.31 4.30
N ALA A 296 -10.68 33.69 3.82
CA ALA A 296 -10.71 32.75 2.72
C ALA A 296 -9.68 31.64 2.94
N ALA A 297 -9.98 30.45 2.44
CA ALA A 297 -9.09 29.30 2.48
C ALA A 297 -9.26 28.46 1.21
N ARG A 298 -8.16 27.87 0.73
CA ARG A 298 -8.15 26.83 -0.29
C ARG A 298 -7.79 25.49 0.34
N PRO A 299 -8.20 24.36 -0.25
CA PRO A 299 -7.90 23.04 0.28
C PRO A 299 -6.40 22.83 0.49
N PHE A 300 -6.06 21.97 1.45
CA PHE A 300 -4.69 21.50 1.64
C PHE A 300 -4.18 20.78 0.38
N SER A 301 -2.90 20.96 0.10
CA SER A 301 -2.17 20.26 -0.96
C SER A 301 -0.69 20.24 -0.60
N ASP A 302 -0.03 19.09 -0.71
CA ASP A 302 1.32 18.86 -0.21
C ASP A 302 1.51 19.32 1.26
N GLY A 303 0.48 19.14 2.10
CA GLY A 303 0.52 19.50 3.53
C GLY A 303 0.52 21.01 3.83
N LEU A 304 0.22 21.88 2.85
CA LEU A 304 0.02 23.32 3.06
C LEU A 304 -1.32 23.78 2.49
N ALA A 305 -1.91 24.83 3.07
CA ALA A 305 -3.11 25.48 2.55
C ALA A 305 -2.89 26.97 2.36
N TRP A 306 -3.41 27.51 1.26
CA TRP A 306 -3.47 28.95 1.04
C TRP A 306 -4.65 29.56 1.78
N VAL A 307 -4.40 30.63 2.53
CA VAL A 307 -5.38 31.32 3.35
C VAL A 307 -5.24 32.84 3.23
N VAL A 308 -6.32 33.56 3.55
CA VAL A 308 -6.37 35.01 3.69
C VAL A 308 -6.89 35.33 5.08
N ARG A 309 -6.15 36.09 5.87
CA ARG A 309 -6.54 36.50 7.23
C ARG A 309 -7.13 37.91 7.27
N ASP A 310 -6.59 38.79 6.41
CA ASP A 310 -6.88 40.21 6.28
C ASP A 310 -6.51 40.68 4.85
N GLU A 311 -6.37 41.99 4.63
CA GLU A 311 -6.09 42.60 3.33
C GLU A 311 -4.65 42.36 2.82
N SER A 312 -3.78 41.67 3.56
CA SER A 312 -2.40 41.38 3.16
C SER A 312 -2.25 40.37 2.01
N GLY A 313 -3.36 39.75 1.58
CA GLY A 313 -3.40 38.79 0.48
C GLY A 313 -3.15 37.34 0.94
N TRP A 314 -2.96 36.45 -0.05
CA TRP A 314 -2.76 35.03 0.19
C TRP A 314 -1.40 34.74 0.84
N HIS A 315 -1.42 33.87 1.86
CA HIS A 315 -0.26 33.25 2.50
C HIS A 315 -0.52 31.75 2.71
N ALA A 316 0.52 30.95 2.91
CA ALA A 316 0.36 29.52 3.15
C ALA A 316 0.62 29.17 4.60
N VAL A 317 -0.22 28.30 5.16
CA VAL A 317 -0.09 27.76 6.51
C VAL A 317 -0.05 26.24 6.49
N ASP A 318 0.58 25.64 7.50
CA ASP A 318 0.47 24.22 7.77
C ASP A 318 -0.78 23.88 8.62
N ALA A 319 -0.96 22.59 8.95
CA ALA A 319 -2.09 22.11 9.75
C ALA A 319 -2.13 22.67 11.19
N THR A 320 -1.00 23.17 11.71
CA THR A 320 -0.92 23.82 13.03
C THR A 320 -1.27 25.31 12.96
N GLY A 321 -1.45 25.86 11.74
CA GLY A 321 -1.67 27.28 11.51
C GLY A 321 -0.38 28.10 11.46
N ALA A 322 0.79 27.45 11.50
CA ALA A 322 2.07 28.15 11.35
C ALA A 322 2.25 28.62 9.91
N VAL A 323 2.71 29.86 9.75
CA VAL A 323 2.92 30.48 8.43
C VAL A 323 4.18 29.90 7.77
N ALA A 324 3.99 29.12 6.71
CA ALA A 324 5.06 28.53 5.90
C ALA A 324 5.48 29.46 4.75
N VAL A 325 4.51 30.16 4.14
CA VAL A 325 4.75 31.17 3.10
C VAL A 325 4.16 32.50 3.56
N PRO A 326 4.95 33.58 3.68
CA PRO A 326 4.44 34.89 4.11
C PRO A 326 3.36 35.48 3.18
N PRO A 327 2.50 36.38 3.68
CA PRO A 327 1.49 37.06 2.88
C PRO A 327 2.07 37.98 1.80
N GLY A 328 1.21 38.37 0.86
CA GLY A 328 1.54 39.32 -0.21
C GLY A 328 1.29 38.81 -1.62
N PHE A 329 0.55 37.71 -1.80
CA PHE A 329 0.14 37.24 -3.13
C PHE A 329 -1.30 37.64 -3.43
N ALA A 330 -1.53 38.21 -4.61
CA ALA A 330 -2.85 38.59 -5.10
C ALA A 330 -3.66 37.37 -5.56
N ASP A 331 -2.98 36.31 -6.01
CA ASP A 331 -3.59 35.04 -6.39
C ASP A 331 -2.58 33.90 -6.27
N VAL A 332 -3.07 32.69 -6.15
CA VAL A 332 -2.30 31.48 -5.84
C VAL A 332 -2.92 30.28 -6.51
N ARG A 333 -2.17 29.18 -6.60
CA ARG A 333 -2.64 27.86 -7.03
C ARG A 333 -2.15 26.81 -6.04
N PRO A 334 -2.78 25.62 -5.98
CA PRO A 334 -2.36 24.56 -5.06
C PRO A 334 -0.86 24.22 -5.18
N PHE A 335 -0.25 23.80 -4.08
CA PHE A 335 1.09 23.22 -4.12
C PHE A 335 1.03 21.85 -4.81
N HIS A 336 1.99 21.58 -5.68
CA HIS A 336 2.16 20.27 -6.29
C HIS A 336 3.64 19.97 -6.43
N LYS A 337 4.08 18.84 -5.85
CA LYS A 337 5.49 18.45 -5.75
C LYS A 337 6.37 19.57 -5.17
N GLY A 338 5.86 20.26 -4.15
CA GLY A 338 6.58 21.26 -3.37
C GLY A 338 6.69 22.66 -3.97
N VAL A 339 6.00 22.94 -5.08
CA VAL A 339 5.98 24.26 -5.72
C VAL A 339 4.54 24.71 -5.98
N ALA A 340 4.27 25.99 -5.82
CA ALA A 340 2.97 26.60 -6.13
C ALA A 340 3.14 27.80 -7.06
N VAL A 341 2.21 27.94 -8.01
CA VAL A 341 2.12 29.13 -8.86
C VAL A 341 1.42 30.24 -8.09
N VAL A 342 1.99 31.45 -8.16
CA VAL A 342 1.50 32.62 -7.43
C VAL A 342 1.50 33.85 -8.32
N ARG A 343 0.72 34.86 -7.94
CA ARG A 343 0.69 36.15 -8.60
C ARG A 343 0.90 37.29 -7.61
N ARG A 344 1.83 38.19 -7.97
CA ARG A 344 1.93 39.54 -7.39
C ARG A 344 1.63 40.54 -8.49
N GLU A 345 2.67 41.16 -9.05
CA GLU A 345 2.59 42.02 -10.25
C GLU A 345 2.38 41.19 -11.53
N GLY A 346 2.98 40.00 -11.60
CA GLY A 346 2.72 38.98 -12.61
C GLY A 346 2.74 37.57 -12.01
N TRP A 347 2.48 36.57 -12.84
CA TRP A 347 2.58 35.16 -12.46
C TRP A 347 4.04 34.74 -12.29
N GLY A 348 4.27 33.87 -11.31
CA GLY A 348 5.53 33.23 -10.97
C GLY A 348 5.27 32.00 -10.11
N ALA A 349 6.28 31.52 -9.40
CA ALA A 349 6.15 30.34 -8.55
C ALA A 349 7.03 30.42 -7.30
N VAL A 350 6.59 29.77 -6.22
CA VAL A 350 7.27 29.71 -4.92
C VAL A 350 7.44 28.26 -4.49
N ASP A 351 8.49 27.99 -3.72
CA ASP A 351 8.59 26.72 -2.98
C ASP A 351 7.81 26.78 -1.64
N ARG A 352 7.73 25.64 -0.92
CA ARG A 352 7.01 25.51 0.36
C ARG A 352 7.49 26.46 1.47
N THR A 353 8.64 27.11 1.33
CA THR A 353 9.17 28.10 2.29
C THR A 353 8.86 29.54 1.89
N GLY A 354 8.23 29.73 0.73
CA GLY A 354 7.89 31.04 0.19
C GLY A 354 9.00 31.69 -0.63
N ARG A 355 10.11 30.99 -0.86
CA ARG A 355 11.16 31.47 -1.75
C ARG A 355 10.66 31.46 -3.19
N ILE A 356 10.77 32.59 -3.87
CA ILE A 356 10.41 32.73 -5.29
C ILE A 356 11.39 31.88 -6.12
N VAL A 357 10.90 30.79 -6.71
CA VAL A 357 11.66 29.93 -7.64
C VAL A 357 11.46 30.37 -9.09
N VAL A 358 10.30 30.95 -9.43
CA VAL A 358 10.06 31.60 -10.73
C VAL A 358 9.64 33.05 -10.50
N PRO A 359 10.36 34.05 -11.04
CA PRO A 359 10.02 35.46 -10.86
C PRO A 359 8.58 35.79 -11.25
N THR A 360 7.88 36.55 -10.41
CA THR A 360 6.48 36.98 -10.61
C THR A 360 6.36 38.10 -11.63
N ARG A 361 6.57 37.78 -12.92
CA ARG A 361 6.58 38.76 -14.01
C ARG A 361 5.79 38.31 -15.25
N TYR A 362 5.26 37.10 -15.27
CA TYR A 362 4.64 36.53 -16.46
C TYR A 362 3.15 36.93 -16.56
N HIS A 363 2.66 37.14 -17.78
CA HIS A 363 1.25 37.42 -18.03
C HIS A 363 0.40 36.16 -18.01
N GLY A 364 0.99 35.01 -18.40
CA GLY A 364 0.36 33.70 -18.36
C GLY A 364 1.31 32.63 -17.84
N PHE A 365 0.76 31.65 -17.13
CA PHE A 365 1.49 30.53 -16.56
C PHE A 365 0.61 29.28 -16.66
N HIS A 366 0.58 28.66 -17.83
CA HIS A 366 -0.26 27.48 -18.10
C HIS A 366 0.38 26.66 -19.22
N THR A 367 0.27 25.35 -19.14
CA THR A 367 0.82 24.44 -20.14
C THR A 367 -0.32 23.72 -20.85
N THR A 368 -0.45 23.91 -22.16
CA THR A 368 -1.36 23.10 -22.98
C THR A 368 -0.68 21.77 -23.30
N LEU A 369 -1.31 20.66 -22.92
CA LEU A 369 -0.89 19.30 -23.21
C LEU A 369 -1.29 18.90 -24.64
N ALA A 370 -0.70 17.82 -25.15
CA ALA A 370 -0.92 17.34 -26.51
C ALA A 370 -2.36 16.88 -26.78
N ASP A 371 -3.09 16.51 -25.74
CA ASP A 371 -4.50 16.11 -25.76
C ASP A 371 -5.47 17.32 -25.73
N GLY A 372 -4.96 18.55 -25.66
CA GLY A 372 -5.74 19.78 -25.60
C GLY A 372 -6.13 20.22 -24.18
N HIS A 373 -5.82 19.42 -23.16
CA HIS A 373 -6.00 19.82 -21.78
C HIS A 373 -4.97 20.88 -21.36
N HIS A 374 -5.31 21.67 -20.35
CA HIS A 374 -4.43 22.71 -19.81
C HIS A 374 -4.05 22.38 -18.38
N VAL A 375 -2.75 22.37 -18.10
CA VAL A 375 -2.19 22.28 -16.76
C VAL A 375 -1.93 23.69 -16.26
N ASP A 376 -2.61 24.05 -15.18
CA ASP A 376 -2.46 25.34 -14.51
C ASP A 376 -1.21 25.35 -13.62
N GLY A 377 -0.04 25.24 -14.24
CA GLY A 377 1.25 25.29 -13.57
C GLY A 377 2.28 24.41 -14.25
N PHE A 378 2.95 23.60 -13.43
CA PHE A 378 3.95 22.64 -13.89
C PHE A 378 3.29 21.31 -14.25
N THR A 379 3.72 20.69 -15.34
CA THR A 379 3.39 19.30 -15.67
C THR A 379 4.01 18.33 -14.65
N GLU A 380 3.69 17.04 -14.79
CA GLU A 380 4.28 15.97 -13.98
C GLU A 380 5.81 15.96 -14.04
N GLU A 381 6.37 16.22 -15.23
CA GLU A 381 7.81 16.33 -15.51
C GLU A 381 8.43 17.63 -14.98
N GLY A 382 7.62 18.56 -14.48
CA GLY A 382 8.07 19.79 -13.86
C GLY A 382 8.33 20.94 -14.82
N LEU A 383 7.65 20.94 -15.97
CA LEU A 383 7.76 22.00 -16.97
C LEU A 383 6.51 22.88 -16.97
N ALA A 384 6.69 24.19 -17.13
CA ALA A 384 5.60 25.14 -17.28
C ALA A 384 5.82 26.04 -18.49
N VAL A 385 4.77 26.21 -19.31
CA VAL A 385 4.76 27.24 -20.34
C VAL A 385 4.40 28.58 -19.70
N VAL A 386 5.24 29.58 -19.97
CA VAL A 386 5.10 30.94 -19.48
C VAL A 386 4.96 31.91 -20.64
N ASP A 387 4.05 32.86 -20.51
CA ASP A 387 3.83 33.94 -21.46
C ASP A 387 4.35 35.25 -20.88
N LEU A 388 5.23 35.93 -21.62
CA LEU A 388 5.49 37.35 -21.41
C LEU A 388 5.17 38.13 -22.68
N ALA A 389 4.11 38.94 -22.60
CA ALA A 389 3.68 39.85 -23.67
C ALA A 389 3.52 39.16 -25.05
N GLY A 390 2.89 37.98 -25.07
CA GLY A 390 2.57 37.21 -26.28
C GLY A 390 3.71 36.31 -26.77
N ARG A 391 4.82 36.22 -26.02
CA ARG A 391 5.92 35.30 -26.34
C ARG A 391 5.98 34.18 -25.31
N LYS A 392 5.79 32.95 -25.78
CA LYS A 392 5.79 31.75 -24.94
C LYS A 392 7.21 31.21 -24.76
N GLY A 393 7.56 30.82 -23.54
CA GLY A 393 8.78 30.07 -23.22
C GLY A 393 8.47 28.94 -22.25
N VAL A 394 9.47 28.10 -21.96
CA VAL A 394 9.31 26.99 -21.00
C VAL A 394 10.30 27.18 -19.85
N VAL A 395 9.80 27.03 -18.63
CA VAL A 395 10.62 27.02 -17.41
C VAL A 395 10.43 25.72 -16.64
N ASP A 396 11.44 25.30 -15.90
CA ASP A 396 11.32 24.20 -14.94
C ASP A 396 10.94 24.70 -13.53
N ARG A 397 10.73 23.77 -12.58
CA ARG A 397 10.41 24.07 -11.17
C ARG A 397 11.47 24.91 -10.44
N SER A 398 12.71 24.92 -10.92
CA SER A 398 13.79 25.77 -10.37
C SER A 398 13.80 27.18 -10.95
N GLY A 399 12.99 27.41 -11.99
CA GLY A 399 12.95 28.64 -12.77
C GLY A 399 13.99 28.74 -13.87
N GLN A 400 14.70 27.66 -14.17
CA GLN A 400 15.59 27.60 -15.31
C GLN A 400 14.77 27.64 -16.60
N VAL A 401 15.15 28.54 -17.51
CA VAL A 401 14.52 28.64 -18.84
C VAL A 401 15.08 27.52 -19.73
N ILE A 402 14.21 26.57 -20.08
CA ILE A 402 14.55 25.42 -20.93
C ILE A 402 14.41 25.79 -22.41
N VAL A 403 13.34 26.51 -22.75
CA VAL A 403 13.10 26.99 -24.12
C VAL A 403 12.96 28.51 -24.10
N ARG A 404 13.82 29.19 -24.85
CA ARG A 404 13.79 30.64 -25.00
C ARG A 404 12.55 31.07 -25.79
N ARG A 405 12.05 32.24 -25.45
CA ARG A 405 10.78 32.77 -25.96
C ARG A 405 10.79 32.90 -27.49
N THR A 406 9.93 32.14 -28.18
CA THR A 406 9.69 32.29 -29.61
C THR A 406 8.38 33.05 -29.84
N ALA A 407 8.29 33.76 -30.96
CA ALA A 407 7.02 34.37 -31.35
C ALA A 407 6.02 33.25 -31.65
N SER A 408 4.77 33.40 -31.21
CA SER A 408 3.68 32.50 -31.63
C SER A 408 3.64 32.52 -33.15
N GLY A 409 3.92 31.38 -33.79
CA GLY A 409 3.75 31.22 -35.23
C GLY A 409 2.29 31.49 -35.60
N ALA A 410 2.11 32.33 -36.62
CA ALA A 410 0.84 32.56 -37.29
C ALA A 410 0.50 31.41 -38.23
#